data_AF-A0A966T2M8-F1
#
_entry.id   AF-A0A966T2M8-F1
#
_cell.length_a   1.000
_cell.length_b   1.000
_cell.length_c   1.000
_cell.angle_alpha   90.00
_cell.angle_beta   90.00
_cell.angle_gamma   90.00
#
_symmetry.space_group_name_H-M   'P 1'
#
loop_
_entity.id
_entity.type
_entity.pdbx_description
1 polymer ?
#
loop_
_entity_poly.entity_id
_entity_poly.type
_entity_poly.pdbx_seq_one_letter_code
_entity_poly.pdbx_strand_id
1 'polypeptide(L)'
;MSRLSGEDRALLGARADSDQLLRSDSMAMLIGLVLQRGMPAERVWQIPLHLRAKMGHLDPARIAQMSVEAMTSALADLDVRPRYPAQAAKTVVALAEVVSNEFGGDASSIWRERAMRDVIATLESLPWVGPGIAHM
;
A
#
# COMPACT_ATOMS: atom_id res chain seq x y z
N MET A 1 14.61 -6.43 34.33
CA MET A 1 13.98 -6.83 33.04
C MET A 1 12.58 -6.22 33.00
N SER A 2 12.41 -5.11 32.26
CA SER A 2 11.12 -4.41 32.19
C SER A 2 10.08 -5.27 31.46
N ARG A 3 8.91 -5.50 32.06
CA ARG A 3 7.79 -6.21 31.41
C ARG A 3 7.14 -5.24 30.44
N LEU A 4 7.04 -5.62 29.17
CA LEU A 4 6.31 -4.86 28.15
C LEU A 4 4.85 -4.68 28.56
N SER A 5 4.31 -3.48 28.35
CA SER A 5 2.89 -3.18 28.61
C SER A 5 1.97 -3.95 27.64
N GLY A 6 0.66 -3.98 27.92
CA GLY A 6 -0.32 -4.56 27.00
C GLY A 6 -0.34 -3.87 25.64
N GLU A 7 -0.15 -2.54 25.64
CA GLU A 7 -0.08 -1.72 24.42
C GLU A 7 1.19 -2.02 23.61
N ASP A 8 2.35 -2.17 24.26
CA ASP A 8 3.60 -2.54 23.59
C ASP A 8 3.48 -3.90 22.88
N ARG A 9 2.79 -4.86 23.49
CA ARG A 9 2.57 -6.18 22.89
C ARG A 9 1.62 -6.11 21.70
N ALA A 10 0.58 -5.30 21.78
CA ALA A 10 -0.34 -5.08 20.66
C ALA A 10 0.36 -4.42 19.47
N LEU A 11 1.20 -3.40 19.72
CA LEU A 11 2.01 -2.74 18.69
C LEU A 11 3.01 -3.71 18.03
N LEU A 12 3.68 -4.54 18.83
CA LEU A 12 4.60 -5.57 18.31
C LEU A 12 3.86 -6.63 17.48
N GLY A 13 2.65 -7.03 17.89
CA GLY A 13 1.80 -7.94 17.12
C GLY A 13 1.40 -7.35 15.76
N ALA A 14 0.89 -6.12 15.74
CA ALA A 14 0.51 -5.44 14.50
C ALA A 14 1.69 -5.29 13.52
N ARG A 15 2.89 -5.03 14.03
CA ARG A 15 4.11 -5.00 13.21
C ARG A 15 4.42 -6.38 12.59
N ALA A 16 4.36 -7.45 13.38
CA ALA A 16 4.63 -8.79 12.88
C ALA A 16 3.62 -9.23 11.80
N ASP A 17 2.34 -8.92 11.99
CA ASP A 17 1.28 -9.21 11.02
C ASP A 17 1.46 -8.40 9.73
N SER A 18 1.86 -7.14 9.87
CA SER A 18 2.17 -6.27 8.73
C SER A 18 3.36 -6.82 7.93
N ASP A 19 4.44 -7.18 8.61
CA ASP A 19 5.63 -7.76 7.99
C ASP A 19 5.31 -9.09 7.27
N GLN A 20 4.44 -9.92 7.85
CA GLN A 20 4.00 -11.16 7.22
C GLN A 20 3.16 -10.89 5.96
N LEU A 21 2.23 -9.94 6.02
CA LEU A 21 1.44 -9.54 4.86
C LEU A 21 2.33 -9.02 3.73
N LEU A 22 3.23 -8.08 4.01
CA LEU A 22 4.09 -7.46 3.00
C LEU A 22 5.00 -8.48 2.29
N ARG A 23 5.40 -9.57 2.97
CA ARG A 23 6.18 -10.66 2.36
C ARG A 23 5.36 -11.61 1.49
N SER A 24 4.06 -11.72 1.72
CA SER A 24 3.19 -12.71 1.07
C SER A 24 2.25 -12.12 0.03
N ASP A 25 2.01 -10.81 0.07
CA ASP A 25 1.09 -10.10 -0.82
C ASP A 25 1.81 -8.93 -1.49
N SER A 26 2.07 -9.09 -2.79
CA SER A 26 2.77 -8.09 -3.61
C SER A 26 1.96 -6.82 -3.82
N MET A 27 0.62 -6.91 -3.81
CA MET A 27 -0.22 -5.72 -3.90
C MET A 27 -0.15 -4.92 -2.59
N ALA A 28 -0.15 -5.60 -1.45
CA ALA A 28 0.06 -4.95 -0.16
C ALA A 28 1.41 -4.22 -0.08
N MET A 29 2.49 -4.88 -0.56
CA MET A 29 3.82 -4.29 -0.62
C MET A 29 3.83 -3.00 -1.45
N LEU A 30 3.26 -3.03 -2.66
CA LEU A 30 3.22 -1.85 -3.53
C LEU A 30 2.36 -0.73 -2.96
N ILE A 31 1.22 -1.03 -2.33
CA ILE A 31 0.40 -0.01 -1.64
C ILE A 31 1.23 0.66 -0.54
N GLY A 32 1.96 -0.12 0.26
CA GLY A 32 2.84 0.45 1.29
C GLY A 32 3.95 1.34 0.69
N LEU A 33 4.54 0.91 -0.42
CA LEU A 33 5.59 1.67 -1.12
C LEU A 33 5.06 3.00 -1.68
N VAL A 34 3.96 2.99 -2.42
CA VAL A 34 3.46 4.21 -3.09
C VAL A 34 2.84 5.22 -2.14
N LEU A 35 2.66 4.87 -0.86
CA LEU A 35 2.07 5.74 0.17
C LEU A 35 3.10 6.36 1.13
N GLN A 36 4.41 6.26 0.85
CA GLN A 36 5.51 6.79 1.67
C GLN A 36 5.57 8.34 1.67
N ARG A 37 4.52 8.99 2.17
CA ARG A 37 4.38 10.45 2.16
C ARG A 37 3.75 10.96 3.46
N GLY A 38 4.38 12.00 4.02
CA GLY A 38 3.81 12.78 5.12
C GLY A 38 3.65 12.06 6.46
N MET A 39 4.21 10.85 6.61
CA MET A 39 4.14 10.00 7.81
C MET A 39 5.43 9.17 7.94
N PRO A 40 5.89 8.81 9.16
CA PRO A 40 7.02 7.89 9.34
C PRO A 40 6.80 6.54 8.65
N ALA A 41 7.85 5.99 8.04
CA ALA A 41 7.76 4.79 7.22
C ALA A 41 7.19 3.60 8.01
N GLU A 42 7.56 3.44 9.28
CA GLU A 42 7.11 2.35 10.16
C GLU A 42 5.59 2.32 10.36
N ARG A 43 4.92 3.48 10.21
CA ARG A 43 3.45 3.56 10.27
C ARG A 43 2.83 3.40 8.88
N VAL A 44 3.46 3.93 7.83
CA VAL A 44 2.98 3.75 6.45
C VAL A 44 2.91 2.26 6.08
N TRP A 45 3.91 1.48 6.48
CA TRP A 45 3.96 0.04 6.20
C TRP A 45 2.80 -0.75 6.82
N GLN A 46 2.10 -0.21 7.81
CA GLN A 46 0.91 -0.85 8.42
C GLN A 46 -0.38 -0.56 7.65
N ILE A 47 -0.42 0.49 6.81
CA ILE A 47 -1.63 0.88 6.07
C ILE A 47 -2.23 -0.28 5.25
N PRO A 48 -1.44 -1.10 4.50
CA PRO A 48 -2.00 -2.22 3.75
C PRO A 48 -2.70 -3.26 4.63
N LEU A 49 -2.21 -3.51 5.85
CA LEU A 49 -2.84 -4.43 6.79
C LEU A 49 -4.21 -3.91 7.24
N HIS A 50 -4.28 -2.64 7.63
CA HIS A 50 -5.52 -1.99 8.05
C HIS A 50 -6.52 -1.90 6.89
N LEU A 51 -6.06 -1.56 5.68
CA LEU A 51 -6.90 -1.51 4.50
C LEU A 51 -7.46 -2.89 4.14
N ARG A 52 -6.61 -3.94 4.17
CA ARG A 52 -7.05 -5.33 3.96
C ARG A 52 -8.07 -5.76 5.00
N ALA A 53 -7.89 -5.38 6.27
CA ALA A 53 -8.86 -5.68 7.33
C ALA A 53 -10.20 -4.97 7.11
N LYS A 54 -10.17 -3.70 6.65
CA LYS A 54 -11.38 -2.91 6.34
C LYS A 54 -12.13 -3.43 5.11
N MET A 55 -11.42 -3.84 4.07
CA MET A 55 -12.00 -4.24 2.78
C MET A 55 -12.21 -5.75 2.62
N GLY A 56 -11.53 -6.56 3.43
CA GLY A 56 -11.49 -8.02 3.31
C GLY A 56 -10.59 -8.56 2.18
N HIS A 57 -10.02 -7.69 1.34
CA HIS A 57 -9.12 -8.07 0.25
C HIS A 57 -8.19 -6.93 -0.15
N LEU A 58 -7.17 -7.24 -0.95
CA LEU A 58 -6.39 -6.27 -1.74
C LEU A 58 -6.36 -6.67 -3.23
N ASP A 59 -7.36 -7.40 -3.71
CA ASP A 59 -7.52 -7.78 -5.12
C ASP A 59 -7.45 -6.55 -6.07
N PRO A 60 -6.47 -6.50 -7.01
CA PRO A 60 -6.30 -5.35 -7.90
C PRO A 60 -7.52 -5.09 -8.81
N ALA A 61 -8.15 -6.13 -9.35
CA ALA A 61 -9.28 -5.97 -10.26
C ALA A 61 -10.49 -5.36 -9.54
N ARG A 62 -10.72 -5.76 -8.28
CA ARG A 62 -11.78 -5.16 -7.45
C ARG A 62 -11.46 -3.73 -7.06
N ILE A 63 -10.22 -3.43 -6.68
CA ILE A 63 -9.81 -2.07 -6.32
C ILE A 63 -9.90 -1.13 -7.53
N ALA A 64 -9.48 -1.59 -8.72
CA ALA A 64 -9.55 -0.81 -9.96
C ALA A 64 -10.98 -0.41 -10.35
N GLN A 65 -12.00 -1.14 -9.87
CA GLN A 65 -13.41 -0.83 -10.10
C GLN A 65 -14.01 0.09 -9.04
N MET A 66 -13.27 0.43 -7.97
CA MET A 66 -13.77 1.32 -6.94
C MET A 66 -13.71 2.79 -7.38
N SER A 67 -14.70 3.57 -6.96
CA SER A 67 -14.56 5.03 -7.07
C SER A 67 -13.49 5.54 -6.10
N VAL A 68 -12.83 6.64 -6.50
CA VAL A 68 -11.83 7.30 -5.66
C VAL A 68 -12.46 7.77 -4.34
N GLU A 69 -13.72 8.18 -4.34
CA GLU A 69 -14.46 8.61 -3.15
C GLU A 69 -14.65 7.45 -2.16
N ALA A 70 -15.03 6.26 -2.65
CA ALA A 70 -15.18 5.07 -1.82
C ALA A 70 -13.85 4.65 -1.19
N MET A 71 -12.77 4.63 -1.98
CA MET A 71 -11.43 4.35 -1.47
C MET A 71 -10.95 5.43 -0.48
N THR A 72 -11.27 6.70 -0.73
CA THR A 72 -10.96 7.80 0.19
C THR A 72 -11.63 7.60 1.55
N SER A 73 -12.92 7.24 1.55
CA SER A 73 -13.65 6.94 2.80
C SER A 73 -13.04 5.75 3.52
N ALA A 74 -12.70 4.67 2.80
CA ALA A 74 -12.09 3.49 3.39
C ALA A 74 -10.74 3.81 4.07
N LEU A 75 -9.89 4.60 3.41
CA LEU A 75 -8.60 5.03 3.95
C LEU A 75 -8.73 6.01 5.11
N ALA A 76 -9.71 6.92 5.07
CA ALA A 76 -9.93 7.92 6.11
C ALA A 76 -10.44 7.29 7.42
N ASP A 77 -11.17 6.17 7.33
CA ASP A 77 -11.71 5.42 8.46
C ASP A 77 -10.68 4.53 9.17
N LEU A 78 -9.46 4.39 8.66
CA LEU A 78 -8.46 3.53 9.28
C LEU A 78 -7.89 4.14 10.57
N ASP A 79 -7.62 3.28 11.56
CA ASP A 79 -6.86 3.67 12.76
C ASP A 79 -5.46 4.17 12.38
N VAL A 80 -4.78 3.42 11.50
CA VAL A 80 -3.55 3.85 10.83
C VAL A 80 -3.90 4.27 9.41
N ARG A 81 -4.12 5.58 9.24
CA ARG A 81 -4.54 6.19 7.96
C ARG A 81 -3.46 7.05 7.32
N PRO A 82 -3.43 7.16 5.97
CA PRO A 82 -2.57 8.12 5.29
C PRO A 82 -2.83 9.55 5.76
N ARG A 83 -1.78 10.40 5.78
CA ARG A 83 -1.94 11.84 6.07
C ARG A 83 -2.83 12.55 5.05
N TYR A 84 -2.84 12.08 3.80
CA TYR A 84 -3.61 12.64 2.70
C TYR A 84 -4.51 11.57 2.05
N PRO A 85 -5.65 11.20 2.66
CA PRO A 85 -6.48 10.07 2.20
C PRO A 85 -6.95 10.20 0.75
N ALA A 86 -7.37 11.39 0.32
CA ALA A 86 -7.84 11.62 -1.06
C ALA A 86 -6.75 11.43 -2.12
N GLN A 87 -5.51 11.84 -1.83
CA GLN A 87 -4.37 11.62 -2.74
C GLN A 87 -3.93 10.15 -2.74
N ALA A 88 -3.91 9.54 -1.55
CA ALA A 88 -3.62 8.12 -1.39
C ALA A 88 -4.63 7.26 -2.16
N ALA A 89 -5.93 7.57 -2.08
CA ALA A 89 -6.97 6.86 -2.81
C ALA A 89 -6.77 6.88 -4.32
N LYS A 90 -6.49 8.06 -4.90
CA LYS A 90 -6.17 8.19 -6.34
C LYS A 90 -4.95 7.36 -6.73
N THR A 91 -3.92 7.33 -5.88
CA THR A 91 -2.72 6.55 -6.13
C THR A 91 -3.00 5.05 -6.09
N VAL A 92 -3.75 4.58 -5.09
CA VAL A 92 -4.06 3.15 -4.90
C VAL A 92 -4.97 2.62 -6.01
N VAL A 93 -5.99 3.38 -6.42
CA VAL A 93 -6.87 3.00 -7.53
C VAL A 93 -6.07 2.95 -8.83
N ALA A 94 -5.27 3.98 -9.14
CA ALA A 94 -4.43 3.98 -10.35
C ALA A 94 -3.40 2.83 -10.36
N LEU A 95 -2.79 2.52 -9.21
CA LEU A 95 -1.91 1.35 -9.07
C LEU A 95 -2.66 0.06 -9.41
N ALA A 96 -3.87 -0.10 -8.89
CA ALA A 96 -4.68 -1.29 -9.13
C ALA A 96 -5.12 -1.41 -10.59
N GLU A 97 -5.44 -0.29 -11.24
CA GLU A 97 -5.73 -0.24 -12.68
C GLU A 97 -4.52 -0.69 -13.50
N VAL A 98 -3.32 -0.16 -13.23
CA VAL A 98 -2.07 -0.56 -13.89
C VAL A 98 -1.81 -2.05 -13.69
N VAL A 99 -1.88 -2.54 -12.45
CA VAL A 99 -1.67 -3.96 -12.14
C VAL A 99 -2.67 -4.85 -12.87
N SER A 100 -3.94 -4.46 -12.91
CA SER A 100 -5.00 -5.26 -13.55
C SER A 100 -4.87 -5.27 -15.08
N ASN A 101 -4.66 -4.09 -15.67
CA ASN A 101 -4.71 -3.93 -17.12
C ASN A 101 -3.39 -4.30 -17.81
N GLU A 102 -2.25 -3.99 -17.20
CA GLU A 102 -0.93 -4.16 -17.82
C GLU A 102 -0.21 -5.40 -17.30
N PHE A 103 -0.50 -5.85 -16.08
CA PHE A 103 0.19 -6.96 -15.43
C PHE A 103 -0.72 -8.16 -15.11
N GLY A 104 -1.92 -8.20 -15.70
CA GLY A 104 -2.84 -9.34 -15.59
C GLY A 104 -3.28 -9.65 -14.15
N GLY A 105 -3.25 -8.65 -13.27
CA GLY A 105 -3.57 -8.81 -11.85
C GLY A 105 -2.42 -9.29 -10.96
N ASP A 106 -1.24 -9.62 -11.51
CA ASP A 106 -0.06 -9.98 -10.72
C ASP A 106 0.79 -8.74 -10.42
N ALA A 107 0.58 -8.14 -9.25
CA ALA A 107 1.34 -7.00 -8.75
C ALA A 107 2.87 -7.20 -8.79
N SER A 108 3.36 -8.43 -8.60
CA SER A 108 4.80 -8.70 -8.60
C SER A 108 5.44 -8.62 -9.98
N SER A 109 4.63 -8.70 -11.03
CA SER A 109 5.09 -8.53 -12.42
C SER A 109 5.51 -7.09 -12.74
N ILE A 110 5.23 -6.12 -11.85
CA ILE A 110 5.80 -4.78 -11.95
C ILE A 110 7.33 -4.80 -11.91
N TRP A 111 7.95 -5.69 -11.12
CA TRP A 111 9.41 -5.78 -10.99
C TRP A 111 10.01 -7.09 -11.47
N ARG A 112 9.26 -8.20 -11.45
CA ARG A 112 9.78 -9.52 -11.82
C ARG A 112 10.25 -9.49 -13.29
N GLU A 113 11.52 -9.83 -13.50
CA GLU A 113 12.14 -9.92 -14.83
C GLU A 113 12.12 -8.62 -15.65
N ARG A 114 11.91 -7.46 -15.00
CA ARG A 114 11.94 -6.14 -15.63
C ARG A 114 13.20 -5.37 -15.26
N ALA A 115 13.67 -4.52 -16.17
CA ALA A 115 14.79 -3.63 -15.86
C ALA A 115 14.34 -2.55 -14.87
N MET A 116 15.21 -2.18 -13.92
CA MET A 116 14.91 -1.18 -12.89
C MET A 116 14.33 0.13 -13.46
N ARG A 117 14.87 0.62 -14.59
CA ARG A 117 14.35 1.82 -15.27
C ARG A 117 12.86 1.70 -15.63
N ASP A 118 12.42 0.51 -16.02
CA ASP A 118 11.05 0.25 -16.48
C ASP A 118 10.12 0.10 -15.26
N VAL A 119 10.64 -0.39 -14.13
CA VAL A 119 9.96 -0.39 -12.82
C VAL A 119 9.72 1.04 -12.34
N ILE A 120 10.77 1.86 -12.32
CA ILE A 120 10.70 3.27 -11.92
C ILE A 120 9.70 4.02 -12.80
N ALA A 121 9.76 3.83 -14.12
CA ALA A 121 8.82 4.47 -15.05
C ALA A 121 7.35 4.09 -14.75
N THR A 122 7.07 2.82 -14.42
CA THR A 122 5.73 2.40 -13.99
C THR A 122 5.31 3.05 -12.67
N LEU A 123 6.22 3.19 -11.70
CA LEU A 123 5.89 3.84 -10.43
C LEU A 123 5.67 5.34 -10.61
N GLU A 124 6.50 6.03 -11.39
CA GLU A 124 6.39 7.47 -11.67
C GLU A 124 5.16 7.84 -12.53
N SER A 125 4.57 6.88 -13.25
CA SER A 125 3.30 7.11 -13.95
C SER A 125 2.10 7.22 -13.01
N LEU A 126 2.25 6.81 -11.74
CA LEU A 126 1.18 6.86 -10.77
C LEU A 126 0.98 8.29 -10.23
N PRO A 127 -0.27 8.73 -10.01
CA PRO A 127 -0.55 10.03 -9.43
C PRO A 127 0.22 10.21 -8.12
N TRP A 128 0.93 11.33 -8.01
CA TRP A 128 1.66 11.72 -6.81
C TRP A 128 2.83 10.82 -6.41
N VAL A 129 3.26 9.88 -7.26
CA VAL A 129 4.48 9.12 -7.04
C VAL A 129 5.61 9.80 -7.81
N GLY A 130 6.44 10.56 -7.08
CA GLY A 130 7.61 11.23 -7.65
C GLY A 130 8.90 10.42 -7.42
N PRO A 131 10.05 10.95 -7.87
CA PRO A 131 11.33 10.26 -7.78
C PRO A 131 11.70 9.81 -6.35
N GLY A 132 11.36 10.60 -5.33
CA GLY A 132 11.63 10.24 -3.93
C GLY A 132 10.91 8.98 -3.44
N ILE A 133 9.80 8.58 -4.07
CA ILE A 133 9.10 7.33 -3.77
C ILE A 133 9.54 6.23 -4.74
N ALA A 134 9.62 6.54 -6.04
CA ALA A 134 9.91 5.54 -7.07
C ALA A 134 11.35 5.01 -7.03
N HIS A 135 12.30 5.76 -6.43
CA HIS A 135 13.72 5.39 -6.35
C HIS A 135 14.14 4.90 -4.95
N MET A 136 13.17 4.63 -4.07
CA MET A 136 13.42 4.05 -2.74
C MET A 136 13.77 2.57 -2.82
#